data_AF-A0A428RHC5-F1
#
_entry.id   AF-A0A428RHC5-F1
#
_cell.length_a   1.000
_cell.length_b   1.000
_cell.length_c   1.000
_cell.angle_alpha   90.00
_cell.angle_beta   90.00
_cell.angle_gamma   90.00
#
_symmetry.space_group_name_H-M   'P 1'
#
loop_
_entity.id
_entity.type
_entity.pdbx_description
1 polymer ?
#
loop_
_entity_poly.entity_id
_entity_poly.type
_entity_poly.pdbx_seq_one_letter_code
_entity_poly.pdbx_strand_id
1 'polypeptide(L)' 'MAKNTGKGADKATGWLVSGLVNGAQGTVYDIGWAPSADTPRDAPCVIMMVMDKYTGPPYLTTDNGREVVPILP' A
#
# COMPACT_ATOMS: atom_id res chain seq x y z
N MET A 1 1.85 -16.24 -17.70
CA MET A 1 3.16 -16.10 -17.00
C MET A 1 3.90 -14.95 -17.66
N ALA A 2 3.87 -13.75 -17.08
CA ALA A 2 4.53 -12.57 -17.66
C ALA A 2 5.55 -12.06 -16.65
N LYS A 3 6.83 -12.13 -17.04
CA LYS A 3 7.95 -11.49 -16.32
C LYS A 3 8.03 -10.06 -16.85
N ASN A 4 7.95 -9.06 -15.98
CA ASN A 4 8.23 -7.68 -16.38
C ASN A 4 9.54 -7.20 -15.74
N THR A 5 10.55 -7.10 -16.60
CA THR A 5 11.83 -6.44 -16.37
C THR A 5 11.75 -5.06 -17.01
N GLY A 6 11.82 -3.99 -16.23
CA GLY A 6 11.71 -2.62 -16.73
C GLY A 6 12.31 -1.62 -15.76
N LYS A 7 13.44 -1.05 -16.17
CA LYS A 7 14.28 -0.08 -15.46
C LYS A 7 13.76 1.35 -15.72
N GLY A 8 13.70 2.17 -14.66
CA GLY A 8 13.79 3.63 -14.72
C GLY A 8 12.59 4.38 -15.32
N ALA A 9 11.69 4.82 -14.45
CA ALA A 9 10.88 6.01 -14.68
C ALA A 9 10.76 6.77 -13.36
N ASP A 10 11.72 7.65 -13.10
CA ASP A 10 11.40 8.87 -12.35
C ASP A 10 10.28 9.55 -13.14
N LYS A 11 9.11 9.78 -12.53
CA LYS A 11 8.18 10.94 -12.66
C LYS A 11 6.84 10.64 -11.97
N ALA A 12 6.32 11.68 -11.30
CA ALA A 12 5.06 11.81 -10.56
C ALA A 12 5.04 11.20 -9.14
N THR A 13 5.58 11.96 -8.19
CA THR A 13 5.19 11.91 -6.77
C THR A 13 3.73 12.34 -6.63
N GLY A 14 2.81 11.40 -6.75
CA GLY A 14 1.37 11.70 -6.89
C GLY A 14 0.46 10.84 -6.05
N TRP A 15 0.91 10.34 -4.89
CA TRP A 15 0.05 9.74 -3.88
C TRP A 15 0.64 10.03 -2.50
N LEU A 16 0.48 11.26 -2.01
CA LEU A 16 0.71 11.55 -0.61
C LEU A 16 -0.49 10.99 0.15
N VAL A 17 -0.38 9.73 0.56
CA VAL A 17 -1.32 9.12 1.48
C VAL A 17 -1.24 9.93 2.78
N SER A 18 -2.31 10.67 3.06
CA SER A 18 -2.46 11.53 4.24
C SER A 18 -2.50 10.66 5.50
N GLY A 19 -1.34 10.18 5.94
CA GLY A 19 -1.23 9.23 7.05
C GLY A 19 0.13 8.53 7.13
N LEU A 20 0.84 8.39 6.01
CA LEU A 20 2.27 8.09 6.03
C LEU A 20 3.02 9.38 6.38
N VAL A 21 3.38 9.54 7.65
CA VAL A 21 4.42 10.51 8.01
C VAL A 21 5.63 10.24 7.13
N ASN A 22 6.22 11.30 6.56
CA ASN A 22 7.39 11.25 5.68
C ASN A 22 8.51 10.50 6.41
N GLY A 23 8.65 9.19 6.17
CA GLY A 23 9.55 8.31 6.92
C GLY A 23 8.99 6.92 7.27
N ALA A 24 7.67 6.72 7.27
CA ALA A 24 7.10 5.38 7.37
C ALA A 24 7.30 4.64 6.04
N GLN A 25 7.99 3.50 6.08
CA GLN A 25 8.34 2.69 4.92
C GLN A 25 7.73 1.30 5.07
N GLY A 26 7.48 0.63 3.94
CA GLY A 26 6.89 -0.69 3.95
C GLY A 26 6.56 -1.17 2.54
N THR A 27 6.07 -2.40 2.45
CA THR A 27 5.63 -3.02 1.20
C THR A 27 4.11 -3.05 1.14
N VAL A 28 3.53 -2.58 0.04
CA VAL A 28 2.08 -2.72 -0.20
C VAL A 28 1.74 -4.19 -0.34
N TYR A 29 0.79 -4.64 0.47
CA TYR A 29 0.21 -5.97 0.42
C TYR A 29 -0.98 -6.03 -0.53
N ASP A 30 -1.92 -5.08 -0.38
CA ASP A 30 -3.12 -4.99 -1.20
C ASP A 30 -3.65 -3.55 -1.22
N ILE A 31 -4.51 -3.22 -2.19
CA ILE A 31 -5.16 -1.91 -2.32
C ILE A 31 -6.65 -2.13 -2.58
N GLY A 32 -7.48 -1.50 -1.75
CA GLY A 32 -8.92 -1.51 -1.88
C GLY A 32 -9.45 -0.18 -2.40
N TRP A 33 -10.40 -0.26 -3.33
CA TRP A 33 -11.20 0.87 -3.80
C TRP A 33 -12.67 0.66 -3.44
N ALA A 34 -13.43 1.76 -3.47
CA ALA A 34 -14.89 1.65 -3.36
C ALA A 34 -15.46 0.84 -4.55
N PRO A 35 -16.57 0.10 -4.37
CA PRO A 35 -17.13 -0.76 -5.42
C PRO A 35 -17.46 -0.05 -6.74
N SER A 36 -17.68 1.26 -6.72
CA SER A 36 -18.01 2.09 -7.89
C SER A 36 -16.84 2.90 -8.43
N ALA A 37 -15.62 2.68 -7.93
CA ALA A 37 -14.47 3.50 -8.26
C ALA A 37 -13.88 3.17 -9.64
N ASP A 38 -13.43 4.21 -10.34
CA ASP A 38 -12.56 4.11 -11.51
C ASP A 38 -11.11 3.96 -11.03
N THR A 39 -10.67 2.72 -10.81
CA THR A 39 -9.37 2.34 -10.20
C THR A 39 -8.14 3.16 -10.65
N PRO A 40 -7.98 3.55 -11.93
CA PRO A 40 -6.85 4.37 -12.37
C PRO A 40 -6.93 5.84 -11.96
N ARG A 41 -8.12 6.35 -11.64
CA ARG A 41 -8.39 7.77 -11.37
C ARG A 41 -8.70 8.05 -9.91
N ASP A 42 -9.45 7.15 -9.30
CA ASP A 42 -9.95 7.32 -7.94
C ASP A 42 -8.90 6.88 -6.92
N ALA A 43 -8.84 7.64 -5.82
CA ALA A 43 -8.00 7.28 -4.69
C ALA A 43 -8.49 5.97 -4.05
N PRO A 44 -7.58 5.13 -3.54
CA PRO A 44 -7.98 3.95 -2.77
C PRO A 44 -8.65 4.36 -1.46
N CYS A 45 -9.62 3.56 -1.01
CA CYS A 45 -10.24 3.72 0.30
C CYS A 45 -9.45 2.99 1.41
N VAL A 46 -8.56 2.07 1.05
CA VAL A 46 -7.64 1.40 1.96
C VAL A 46 -6.38 0.95 1.22
N ILE A 47 -5.24 1.11 1.86
CA ILE A 47 -3.98 0.53 1.42
C ILE A 47 -3.50 -0.41 2.53
N MET A 48 -3.46 -1.70 2.25
CA MET A 48 -2.94 -2.70 3.17
C MET A 48 -1.42 -2.76 2.99
N MET A 49 -0.65 -2.55 4.06
CA MET A 49 0.81 -2.53 4.02
C MET A 49 1.44 -3.45 5.07
N VAL A 50 2.54 -4.07 4.70
CA VAL A 50 3.53 -4.63 5.64
C VAL A 50 4.52 -3.50 5.93
N MET A 51 4.47 -2.96 7.14
CA MET A 51 5.26 -1.79 7.52
C MET A 51 6.61 -2.19 8.11
N ASP A 52 7.67 -1.54 7.65
CA ASP A 52 9.00 -1.75 8.19
C ASP A 52 9.06 -1.24 9.64
N LYS A 53 9.53 -2.09 10.56
CA LYS A 53 9.73 -1.76 11.98
C LYS A 53 8.48 -1.30 12.72
N TYR A 54 7.29 -1.58 12.22
CA TYR A 54 6.06 -1.40 12.97
C TYR A 54 5.97 -2.46 14.06
N THR A 55 5.86 -2.05 15.33
CA THR A 55 5.72 -2.96 16.48
C THR A 55 4.35 -2.83 17.16
N GLY A 56 3.41 -2.16 16.49
CA GLY A 56 2.04 -2.07 16.96
C GLY A 56 1.22 -3.29 16.54
N PRO A 57 -0.04 -3.37 16.98
CA PRO A 57 -0.90 -4.49 16.64
C PRO A 57 -1.18 -4.56 15.12
N PRO A 58 -1.04 -5.73 14.48
CA PRO A 58 -1.47 -5.91 13.10
C PRO A 58 -3.00 -5.92 13.01
N TYR A 59 -3.52 -5.52 11.84
CA TYR A 59 -4.93 -5.74 11.52
C TYR A 59 -5.20 -7.19 11.14
N LEU A 60 -4.29 -7.79 10.37
CA LEU A 60 -4.28 -9.22 10.09
C LEU A 60 -2.85 -9.75 10.05
N THR A 61 -2.71 -11.02 10.38
CA THR A 61 -1.50 -11.80 10.14
C THR A 61 -1.82 -12.80 9.04
N THR A 62 -1.06 -12.74 7.94
CA THR A 62 -1.22 -13.67 6.82
C THR A 62 -0.72 -15.07 7.18
N ASP A 63 -1.08 -16.08 6.37
CA ASP A 63 -0.62 -17.46 6.57
C ASP A 63 0.91 -17.61 6.54
N ASN A 64 1.61 -16.70 5.86
CA ASN A 64 3.08 -16.65 5.82
C ASN A 64 3.69 -15.78 6.93
N GLY A 65 2.91 -15.41 7.95
CA GLY A 65 3.36 -14.71 9.15
C GLY A 65 3.65 -13.22 8.95
N ARG A 66 3.16 -12.60 7.87
CA ARG A 66 3.34 -11.15 7.67
C ARG A 66 2.25 -10.38 8.40
N GLU A 67 2.69 -9.39 9.14
CA GLU A 67 1.83 -8.43 9.83
C GLU A 67 1.45 -7.32 8.88
N VAL A 68 0.14 -7.18 8.65
CA VAL A 68 -0.42 -6.21 7.70
C VAL A 68 -1.26 -5.20 8.48
N VAL A 69 -1.08 -3.93 8.15
CA VAL A 69 -1.83 -2.81 8.71
C VAL A 69 -2.54 -2.03 7.60
N PRO A 70 -3.77 -1.54 7.84
CA PRO A 70 -4.47 -0.68 6.91
C PRO A 70 -3.99 0.76 7.06
N ILE A 71 -3.82 1.44 5.94
CA ILE A 71 -3.74 2.89 5.87
C ILE A 71 -5.05 3.36 5.26
N LEU A 72 -5.76 4.18 6.02
CA LEU A 72 -7.05 4.76 5.67
C LEU A 72 -6.86 6.24 5.31
N PRO A 73 -7.74 6.84 4.47
CA PRO A 73 -7.74 8.27 4.15
C PRO A 73 -7.86 9.19 5.38
#